data_AF-A0A2G9TKR2-F1
#
_entry.id   AF-A0A2G9TKR2-F1
#
_cell.length_a   1.000
_cell.length_b   1.000
_cell.length_c   1.000
_cell.angle_alpha   90.00
_cell.angle_beta   90.00
_cell.angle_gamma   90.00
#
_symmetry.space_group_name_H-M   'P 1'
#
loop_
_entity.id
_entity.type
_entity.pdbx_description
1 polymer ?
#
loop_
_entity_poly.entity_id
_entity_poly.type
_entity_poly.pdbx_seq_one_letter_code
_entity_poly.pdbx_strand_id
1 'polypeptide(L)'
;KQSAAALTWEEILKDYPTDLIAIKFAHDTYFYLGDSKNIRDSVKAVMPKHKGTEPCYSFLHGMLAFGLEECQEYAEAEKEALKGLELNRFDCWSTHARAHVIEMQGRFDEGIRFMESTEQDWKMA
;
A
#
# COMPACT_ATOMS: atom_id res chain seq x y z
N LYS A 1 -2.31 -8.44 -18.71
CA LYS A 1 -2.23 -9.92 -18.89
C LYS A 1 -2.05 -10.50 -17.49
N GLN A 2 -2.95 -11.33 -16.99
CA GLN A 2 -2.75 -11.97 -15.68
C GLN A 2 -1.64 -13.01 -15.81
N SER A 3 -0.61 -12.92 -14.97
CA SER A 3 0.46 -13.92 -14.94
C SER A 3 0.02 -15.13 -14.13
N ALA A 4 0.54 -16.32 -14.46
CA ALA A 4 0.29 -17.53 -13.68
C ALA A 4 0.72 -17.34 -12.21
N ALA A 5 1.80 -16.59 -11.97
CA ALA A 5 2.28 -16.27 -10.63
C ALA A 5 1.25 -15.47 -9.82
N ALA A 6 0.67 -14.40 -10.38
CA ALA A 6 -0.35 -13.61 -9.68
C ALA A 6 -1.56 -14.47 -9.31
N LEU A 7 -2.04 -15.30 -10.24
CA LEU A 7 -3.18 -16.19 -9.99
C LEU A 7 -2.91 -17.20 -8.88
N THR A 8 -1.70 -17.76 -8.81
CA THR A 8 -1.32 -18.67 -7.73
C THR A 8 -1.34 -17.98 -6.36
N TRP A 9 -0.84 -16.74 -6.27
CA TRP A 9 -0.92 -15.97 -5.02
C TRP A 9 -2.36 -15.67 -4.61
N GLU A 10 -3.20 -15.28 -5.57
CA GLU A 10 -4.64 -15.05 -5.34
C GLU A 10 -5.38 -16.31 -4.88
N GLU A 11 -5.01 -17.48 -5.40
CA GLU A 11 -5.57 -18.76 -4.93
C GLU A 11 -5.19 -19.04 -3.48
N ILE A 12 -3.93 -18.82 -3.10
CA ILE A 12 -3.48 -18.96 -1.70
C ILE A 12 -4.27 -18.00 -0.80
N LEU A 13 -4.50 -16.76 -1.22
CA LEU A 13 -5.23 -15.76 -0.45
C LEU A 13 -6.71 -16.08 -0.25
N LYS A 14 -7.32 -16.96 -1.07
CA LYS A 14 -8.69 -17.45 -0.83
C LYS A 14 -8.76 -18.30 0.43
N ASP A 15 -7.75 -19.14 0.65
CA ASP A 15 -7.69 -20.05 1.79
C ASP A 15 -7.01 -19.40 3.01
N TYR A 16 -6.02 -18.54 2.76
CA TYR A 16 -5.20 -17.86 3.77
C TYR A 16 -5.19 -16.34 3.56
N PRO A 17 -6.34 -15.65 3.77
CA PRO A 17 -6.48 -14.24 3.42
C PRO A 17 -5.62 -13.30 4.27
N THR A 18 -5.10 -13.77 5.41
CA THR A 18 -4.21 -12.98 6.27
C THR A 18 -2.73 -13.26 6.05
N ASP A 19 -2.37 -14.04 5.03
CA ASP A 19 -0.97 -14.28 4.66
C ASP A 19 -0.41 -13.04 3.96
N LEU A 20 0.40 -12.28 4.70
CA LEU A 20 0.98 -11.03 4.20
C LEU A 20 2.05 -11.24 3.12
N ILE A 21 2.71 -12.39 3.08
CA ILE A 21 3.70 -12.68 2.04
C ILE A 21 2.99 -12.99 0.73
N ALA A 22 1.89 -13.74 0.79
CA ALA A 22 1.08 -14.04 -0.39
C ALA A 22 0.52 -12.75 -1.04
N ILE A 23 -0.08 -11.84 -0.25
CA ILE A 23 -0.58 -10.57 -0.79
C ILE A 23 0.56 -9.66 -1.28
N LYS A 24 1.71 -9.66 -0.59
CA LYS A 24 2.88 -8.89 -1.05
C LYS A 24 3.36 -9.33 -2.42
N PHE A 25 3.46 -10.64 -2.66
CA PHE A 25 3.89 -11.13 -3.96
C PHE A 25 2.82 -11.00 -5.04
N ALA A 26 1.52 -11.09 -4.71
CA ALA A 26 0.46 -10.73 -5.65
C ALA A 26 0.59 -9.25 -6.07
N HIS A 27 0.68 -8.34 -5.10
CA HIS A 27 0.81 -6.90 -5.30
C HIS A 27 2.04 -6.53 -6.15
N ASP A 28 3.22 -7.07 -5.82
CA ASP A 28 4.45 -6.85 -6.60
C ASP A 28 4.31 -7.36 -8.03
N THR A 29 3.68 -8.52 -8.21
CA THR A 29 3.47 -9.08 -9.56
C THR A 29 2.60 -8.15 -10.39
N TYR A 30 1.53 -7.57 -9.82
CA TYR A 30 0.69 -6.61 -10.52
C TYR A 30 1.41 -5.30 -10.80
N PHE A 31 2.25 -4.82 -9.88
CA PHE A 31 3.12 -3.67 -10.10
C PHE A 31 4.04 -3.87 -11.32
N TYR A 32 4.76 -5.00 -11.39
CA TYR A 32 5.64 -5.29 -12.53
C TYR A 32 4.89 -5.49 -13.86
N LEU A 33 3.60 -5.83 -13.81
CA LEU A 33 2.74 -5.97 -14.99
C LEU A 33 2.07 -4.65 -15.40
N GLY A 34 2.20 -3.58 -14.61
CA GLY A 34 1.49 -2.32 -14.81
C GLY A 34 -0.03 -2.45 -14.65
N ASP A 35 -0.50 -3.39 -13.82
CA ASP A 35 -1.93 -3.65 -13.59
C ASP A 35 -2.41 -2.93 -12.32
N SER A 36 -2.46 -1.60 -12.37
CA SER A 36 -2.82 -0.74 -11.24
C SER A 36 -4.15 -1.12 -10.57
N LYS A 37 -5.11 -1.64 -11.33
CA LYS A 37 -6.39 -2.09 -10.79
C LYS A 37 -6.20 -3.26 -9.84
N ASN A 38 -5.41 -4.26 -10.23
CA ASN A 38 -5.17 -5.43 -9.38
C ASN A 38 -4.17 -5.16 -8.25
N ILE A 39 -3.26 -4.18 -8.37
CA ILE A 39 -2.48 -3.65 -7.23
C ILE A 39 -3.43 -3.23 -6.10
N ARG A 40 -4.49 -2.48 -6.44
CA ARG A 40 -5.52 -2.01 -5.49
C ARG A 40 -6.48 -3.11 -5.05
N ASP A 41 -7.07 -3.82 -6.01
CA ASP A 41 -8.23 -4.66 -5.77
C ASP A 41 -7.88 -5.95 -5.01
N SER A 42 -6.68 -6.50 -5.20
CA SER A 42 -6.17 -7.63 -4.42
C SER A 42 -6.07 -7.29 -2.93
N VAL A 43 -5.55 -6.11 -2.60
CA VAL A 43 -5.43 -5.63 -1.21
C VAL A 43 -6.82 -5.33 -0.62
N LYS A 44 -7.70 -4.66 -1.38
CA LYS A 44 -9.09 -4.42 -0.96
C LYS A 44 -9.84 -5.72 -0.66
N ALA A 45 -9.56 -6.80 -1.40
CA ALA A 45 -10.23 -8.09 -1.22
C ALA A 45 -9.86 -8.77 0.11
N VAL A 46 -8.60 -8.66 0.54
CA VAL A 46 -8.13 -9.30 1.77
C VAL A 46 -8.37 -8.44 3.01
N MET A 47 -8.35 -7.11 2.89
CA MET A 47 -8.41 -6.20 4.05
C MET A 47 -9.57 -6.47 5.03
N PRO A 48 -10.82 -6.73 4.60
CA PRO A 48 -11.93 -7.06 5.50
C PRO A 48 -11.78 -8.40 6.24
N LYS A 49 -10.81 -9.24 5.87
CA LYS A 49 -10.52 -10.53 6.52
C LYS A 49 -9.50 -10.42 7.65
N HIS A 50 -8.77 -9.31 7.72
CA HIS A 50 -7.84 -9.02 8.81
C HIS A 50 -8.57 -8.43 10.02
N LYS A 51 -8.11 -8.76 11.23
CA LYS A 51 -8.63 -8.20 12.48
C LYS A 51 -7.94 -6.91 12.88
N GLY A 52 -6.83 -6.57 12.22
CA GLY A 52 -6.02 -5.39 12.51
C GLY A 52 -5.01 -5.61 13.63
N THR A 53 -4.89 -6.83 14.15
CA THR A 53 -3.93 -7.22 15.20
C THR A 53 -2.85 -8.14 14.69
N GLU A 54 -2.94 -8.59 13.43
CA GLU A 54 -1.94 -9.41 12.78
C GLU A 54 -0.60 -8.64 12.69
N PRO A 55 0.54 -9.33 12.83
CA PRO A 55 1.84 -8.72 12.59
C PRO A 55 1.88 -8.06 11.23
N CYS A 56 2.58 -6.93 11.10
CA CYS A 56 2.75 -6.24 9.82
C CYS A 56 1.44 -5.72 9.16
N TYR A 57 0.32 -5.67 9.89
CA TYR A 57 -0.96 -5.14 9.39
C TYR A 57 -0.87 -3.69 8.88
N SER A 58 0.01 -2.85 9.47
CA SER A 58 0.21 -1.47 9.00
C SER A 58 0.58 -1.39 7.52
N PHE A 59 1.41 -2.33 7.04
CA PHE A 59 1.89 -2.34 5.67
C PHE A 59 0.78 -2.63 4.66
N LEU A 60 -0.31 -3.30 5.07
CA LEU A 60 -1.47 -3.51 4.21
C LEU A 60 -2.14 -2.18 3.83
N HIS A 61 -2.18 -1.23 4.77
CA HIS A 61 -2.64 0.13 4.51
C HIS A 61 -1.71 0.88 3.56
N GLY A 62 -0.38 0.72 3.70
CA GLY A 62 0.60 1.26 2.74
C GLY A 62 0.44 0.69 1.33
N MET A 63 0.27 -0.62 1.20
CA MET A 63 0.03 -1.30 -0.08
C MET A 63 -1.26 -0.83 -0.74
N LEU A 64 -2.33 -0.67 0.05
CA LEU A 64 -3.62 -0.17 -0.43
C LEU A 64 -3.51 1.30 -0.87
N ALA A 65 -2.85 2.14 -0.07
CA ALA A 65 -2.64 3.54 -0.40
C ALA A 65 -1.92 3.69 -1.74
N PHE A 66 -0.87 2.92 -1.96
CA PHE A 66 -0.16 2.88 -3.24
C PHE A 66 -1.07 2.44 -4.40
N GLY A 67 -1.83 1.35 -4.24
CA GLY A 67 -2.75 0.90 -5.28
C GLY A 67 -3.88 1.90 -5.60
N LEU A 68 -4.37 2.62 -4.59
CA LEU A 68 -5.36 3.70 -4.75
C LEU A 68 -4.76 4.89 -5.51
N GLU A 69 -3.53 5.30 -5.16
CA GLU A 69 -2.80 6.38 -5.83
C GLU A 69 -2.57 6.06 -7.32
N GLU A 70 -2.09 4.86 -7.63
CA GLU A 70 -1.94 4.34 -8.99
C GLU A 70 -3.26 4.29 -9.78
N CYS A 71 -4.39 4.24 -9.07
CA CYS A 71 -5.74 4.33 -9.65
C CYS A 71 -6.34 5.74 -9.64
N GLN A 72 -5.55 6.76 -9.28
CA GLN A 72 -5.94 8.17 -9.17
C GLN A 72 -7.03 8.44 -8.10
N GLU A 73 -7.19 7.53 -7.13
CA GLU A 73 -8.10 7.67 -5.97
C GLU A 73 -7.39 8.39 -4.81
N TYR A 74 -6.85 9.58 -5.07
CA TYR A 74 -5.92 10.28 -4.17
C TYR A 74 -6.44 10.51 -2.74
N ALA A 75 -7.71 10.88 -2.58
CA ALA A 75 -8.27 11.17 -1.26
C ALA A 75 -8.31 9.92 -0.35
N GLU A 76 -8.72 8.78 -0.89
CA GLU A 76 -8.70 7.52 -0.13
C GLU A 76 -7.26 7.00 0.04
N ALA A 77 -6.39 7.20 -0.97
CA ALA A 77 -4.97 6.85 -0.86
C ALA A 77 -4.30 7.58 0.32
N GLU A 78 -4.51 8.89 0.47
CA GLU A 78 -3.94 9.68 1.57
C GLU A 78 -4.46 9.19 2.93
N LYS A 79 -5.76 8.88 3.02
CA LYS A 79 -6.37 8.36 4.24
C LYS A 79 -5.78 7.01 4.66
N GLU A 80 -5.61 6.09 3.72
CA GLU A 80 -5.00 4.79 4.00
C GLU A 80 -3.51 4.94 4.35
N ALA A 81 -2.78 5.82 3.68
CA ALA A 81 -1.39 6.10 4.02
C ALA A 81 -1.25 6.68 5.44
N LEU A 82 -2.09 7.64 5.81
CA LEU A 82 -2.15 8.17 7.17
C LEU A 82 -2.47 7.06 8.18
N LYS A 83 -3.39 6.15 7.84
CA LYS A 83 -3.72 5.03 8.72
C LYS A 83 -2.54 4.09 8.96
N GLY A 84 -1.78 3.79 7.91
CA GLY A 84 -0.53 3.03 8.03
C GLY A 84 0.48 3.72 8.95
N LEU A 85 0.69 5.03 8.77
CA LEU A 85 1.62 5.83 9.60
C LEU A 85 1.17 5.98 11.07
N GLU A 86 -0.14 6.03 11.33
CA GLU A 86 -0.69 6.00 12.70
C GLU A 86 -0.34 4.68 13.41
N LEU A 87 -0.39 3.57 12.68
CA LEU A 87 -0.09 2.23 13.22
C LEU A 87 1.42 1.98 13.32
N ASN A 88 2.17 2.45 12.34
CA ASN A 88 3.61 2.34 12.28
C ASN A 88 4.21 3.57 11.58
N ARG A 89 4.72 4.52 12.38
CA ARG A 89 5.38 5.73 11.87
C ARG A 89 6.60 5.46 10.98
N PHE A 90 7.21 4.27 11.09
CA PHE A 90 8.39 3.86 10.32
C PHE A 90 8.04 3.13 9.01
N ASP A 91 6.76 3.09 8.64
CA ASP A 91 6.30 2.47 7.40
C ASP A 91 6.73 3.31 6.18
N CYS A 92 7.80 2.88 5.52
CA CYS A 92 8.32 3.54 4.33
C CYS A 92 7.35 3.48 3.15
N TRP A 93 6.49 2.46 3.09
CA TRP A 93 5.52 2.29 2.02
C TRP A 93 4.38 3.31 2.15
N SER A 94 3.84 3.46 3.36
CA SER A 94 2.84 4.50 3.64
C SER A 94 3.41 5.91 3.47
N THR A 95 4.65 6.13 3.88
CA THR A 95 5.34 7.42 3.64
C THR A 95 5.45 7.72 2.15
N HIS A 96 5.93 6.75 1.37
CA HIS A 96 6.07 6.85 -0.08
C HIS A 96 4.73 7.12 -0.78
N ALA A 97 3.69 6.32 -0.48
CA ALA A 97 2.37 6.49 -1.08
C ALA A 97 1.79 7.88 -0.78
N ARG A 98 1.90 8.38 0.46
CA ARG A 98 1.45 9.74 0.80
C ARG A 98 2.23 10.81 0.05
N ALA A 99 3.53 10.65 -0.12
CA ALA A 99 4.36 11.59 -0.87
C ALA A 99 3.88 11.71 -2.33
N HIS A 100 3.61 10.58 -2.99
CA HIS A 100 3.03 10.56 -4.34
C HIS A 100 1.66 11.22 -4.39
N VAL A 101 0.77 10.95 -3.44
CA VAL A 101 -0.54 11.61 -3.40
C VAL A 101 -0.42 13.14 -3.32
N ILE A 102 0.50 13.65 -2.51
CA ILE A 102 0.75 15.09 -2.37
C ILE A 102 1.33 15.67 -3.67
N GLU A 103 2.29 14.97 -4.29
CA GLU A 103 2.90 15.33 -5.58
C GLU A 103 1.85 15.39 -6.70
N MET A 104 1.05 14.33 -6.86
CA MET A 104 0.05 14.21 -7.92
C MET A 104 -1.08 15.23 -7.82
N GLN A 105 -1.33 15.74 -6.61
CA GLN A 105 -2.28 16.83 -6.37
C GLN A 105 -1.65 18.24 -6.45
N GLY A 106 -0.36 18.34 -6.76
CA GLY A 106 0.35 19.62 -6.90
C GLY A 106 0.55 20.39 -5.58
N ARG A 107 0.46 19.71 -4.43
CA ARG A 107 0.59 20.29 -3.07
C ARG A 107 2.07 20.41 -2.65
N PHE A 108 2.92 20.98 -3.51
CA PHE A 108 4.39 20.89 -3.39
C PHE A 108 4.95 21.42 -2.05
N ASP A 109 4.49 22.58 -1.58
CA ASP A 109 4.94 23.14 -0.30
C ASP A 109 4.65 22.22 0.89
N GLU A 110 3.52 21.51 0.83
CA GLU A 110 3.18 20.51 1.82
C GLU A 110 4.04 19.26 1.66
N GLY A 111 4.31 18.83 0.42
CA GLY A 111 5.16 17.69 0.12
C GLY A 111 6.57 17.86 0.68
N ILE A 112 7.16 19.05 0.50
CA ILE A 112 8.47 19.39 1.07
C ILE A 112 8.44 19.25 2.60
N ARG A 113 7.48 19.91 3.27
CA ARG A 113 7.35 19.81 4.74
C ARG A 113 7.13 18.38 5.22
N PHE A 114 6.36 17.59 4.48
CA PHE A 114 6.09 16.20 4.82
C PHE A 114 7.36 15.35 4.71
N MET A 115 8.09 15.45 3.60
CA MET A 115 9.34 14.70 3.39
C MET A 115 10.43 15.10 4.39
N GLU A 116 10.55 16.39 4.72
CA GLU A 116 11.47 16.89 5.74
C GLU A 116 11.12 16.38 7.14
N SER A 117 9.83 16.39 7.50
CA SER A 117 9.38 16.00 8.85
C SER A 117 9.44 14.50 9.11
N THR A 118 9.40 13.66 8.06
CA THR A 118 9.47 12.20 8.17
C THR A 118 10.86 11.63 7.91
N GLU A 119 11.86 12.46 7.58
CA GLU A 119 13.20 12.00 7.16
C GLU A 119 13.85 10.99 8.13
N GLN A 120 13.71 11.23 9.44
CA GLN A 120 14.28 10.36 10.45
C GLN A 120 13.54 9.01 10.59
N ASP A 121 12.29 8.93 10.16
CA ASP A 121 11.48 7.73 10.28
C ASP A 121 11.90 6.64 9.28
N TRP A 122 12.26 7.03 8.06
CA TRP A 122 12.67 6.07 7.01
C TRP A 122 14.18 5.97 6.81
N LYS A 123 15.00 6.82 7.43
CA LYS A 123 16.47 6.66 7.47
C LYS A 123 16.93 5.45 8.26
N MET A 124 16.13 5.04 9.24
CA MET A 124 16.45 3.96 10.20
C MET A 124 15.77 2.64 9.85
N ALA A 125 14.95 2.63 8.79
CA ALA A 125 14.18 1.48 8.33
C ALA A 125 15.05 0.46 7.58
#